data_AF-A0A1H1CH61-F1
#
_entry.id   AF-A0A1H1CH61-F1
#
_cell.length_a   1.000
_cell.length_b   1.000
_cell.length_c   1.000
_cell.angle_alpha   90.00
_cell.angle_beta   90.00
_cell.angle_gamma   90.00
#
_symmetry.space_group_name_H-M   'P 1'
#
loop_
_entity.id
_entity.type
_entity.pdbx_description
1 polymer ?
#
loop_
_entity_poly.entity_id
_entity_poly.type
_entity_poly.pdbx_seq_one_letter_code
_entity_poly.pdbx_strand_id
1 'polypeptide(L)'
;MTVRLWVARTVSAGLLAAAVATPLAAVATAAPTPAPGAPGAAAPSAPSTSAARAAYDQWYANRAPRLKATRATVEFTKNPQWNWAGIGPVIDAEQNAIATELRTLPGTINRAASHPRLANALRAYQARLTEYSRALNADRAARGTERATWTRSNPAYDRVTDASNALHAICRTL
;
A
#
# COMPACT_ATOMS: atom_id res chain seq x y z
N MET A 1 -37.22 -8.79 23.16
CA MET A 1 -36.28 -9.66 22.42
C MET A 1 -36.52 -9.43 20.95
N THR A 2 -35.56 -8.82 20.23
CA THR A 2 -35.74 -8.43 18.84
C THR A 2 -34.48 -8.80 18.07
N VAL A 3 -34.64 -9.76 17.16
CA VAL A 3 -33.58 -10.45 16.42
C VAL A 3 -33.20 -9.63 15.18
N ARG A 4 -31.89 -9.48 14.95
CA ARG A 4 -31.29 -8.89 13.74
C ARG A 4 -31.34 -9.88 12.58
N LEU A 5 -31.86 -9.45 11.43
CA LEU A 5 -31.73 -10.15 10.15
C LEU A 5 -30.99 -9.25 9.16
N TRP A 6 -29.77 -9.65 8.81
CA TRP A 6 -29.00 -9.10 7.69
C TRP A 6 -29.25 -9.99 6.46
N VAL A 7 -29.73 -9.40 5.37
CA VAL A 7 -29.98 -10.07 4.09
C VAL A 7 -28.70 -10.02 3.24
N ALA A 8 -28.29 -11.18 2.73
CA ALA A 8 -27.23 -11.36 1.73
C ALA A 8 -27.84 -11.76 0.38
N ARG A 9 -27.38 -11.13 -0.72
CA ARG A 9 -27.34 -11.58 -2.13
C ARG A 9 -26.98 -10.36 -2.99
N THR A 10 -26.08 -10.42 -3.98
CA THR A 10 -26.15 -11.27 -5.16
C THR A 10 -24.77 -11.59 -5.76
N VAL A 11 -24.61 -12.86 -6.14
CA VAL A 11 -23.60 -13.39 -7.07
C VAL A 11 -24.21 -13.38 -8.46
N SER A 12 -23.49 -12.90 -9.47
CA SER A 12 -23.83 -13.15 -10.88
C SER A 12 -22.65 -13.84 -11.56
N ALA A 13 -22.78 -15.16 -11.70
CA ALA A 13 -22.04 -15.96 -12.66
C ALA A 13 -22.75 -15.83 -14.01
N GLY A 14 -22.00 -15.55 -15.07
CA GLY A 14 -22.46 -15.60 -16.46
C GLY A 14 -21.53 -16.50 -17.25
N LEU A 15 -21.96 -17.75 -17.44
CA LEU A 15 -21.39 -18.74 -18.35
C LEU A 15 -22.13 -18.64 -19.70
N LEU A 16 -21.45 -18.94 -20.81
CA LEU A 16 -21.90 -19.30 -22.19
C LEU A 16 -21.01 -18.57 -23.21
N ALA A 17 -20.47 -19.15 -24.28
CA ALA A 17 -20.46 -20.51 -24.81
C ALA A 17 -19.28 -20.65 -25.79
N ALA A 18 -18.94 -21.89 -26.11
CA ALA A 18 -17.84 -22.32 -26.97
C ALA A 18 -17.99 -21.92 -28.46
N ALA A 19 -16.85 -21.71 -29.12
CA ALA A 19 -16.67 -22.03 -30.53
C ALA A 19 -15.21 -22.46 -30.76
N VAL A 20 -15.02 -23.76 -31.03
CA VAL A 20 -13.77 -24.34 -31.52
C VAL A 20 -13.86 -24.38 -33.04
N ALA A 21 -12.94 -23.73 -33.74
CA ALA A 21 -12.62 -24.04 -35.14
C ALA A 21 -11.14 -23.70 -35.39
N THR A 22 -10.34 -24.74 -35.58
CA THR A 22 -8.93 -24.75 -36.00
C THR A 22 -8.79 -24.52 -37.53
N PRO A 23 -7.56 -24.32 -38.06
CA PRO A 23 -7.22 -23.21 -38.94
C PRO A 23 -7.32 -23.53 -40.44
N LEU A 24 -7.46 -22.47 -41.25
CA LEU A 24 -7.16 -22.53 -42.69
C LEU A 24 -6.09 -21.49 -43.02
N ALA A 25 -4.91 -21.98 -43.42
CA ALA A 25 -3.91 -21.19 -44.10
C ALA A 25 -4.45 -20.79 -45.48
N ALA A 26 -4.55 -19.50 -45.75
CA ALA A 26 -4.81 -18.98 -47.08
C ALA A 26 -3.93 -17.74 -47.33
N VAL A 27 -2.96 -17.95 -48.22
CA VAL A 27 -2.44 -17.05 -49.26
C VAL A 27 -2.22 -15.58 -48.89
N ALA A 28 -0.96 -15.17 -48.97
CA ALA A 28 -0.51 -13.78 -48.97
C ALA A 28 -1.20 -12.98 -50.09
N THR A 29 -2.00 -12.00 -49.70
CA THR A 29 -2.38 -10.84 -50.51
C THR A 29 -2.19 -9.59 -49.66
N ALA A 30 -1.48 -8.62 -50.23
CA ALA A 30 -0.98 -7.40 -49.61
C ALA A 30 -1.94 -6.77 -48.58
N ALA A 31 -1.45 -6.54 -47.36
CA ALA A 31 -2.19 -5.78 -46.37
C ALA A 31 -2.27 -4.29 -46.79
N PRO A 32 -3.46 -3.68 -46.84
CA PRO A 32 -3.60 -2.25 -47.01
C PRO A 32 -3.06 -1.52 -45.78
N THR A 33 -2.51 -0.33 -46.01
CA THR A 33 -1.99 0.60 -44.98
C THR A 33 -2.97 0.74 -43.81
N PRO A 34 -2.57 0.55 -42.54
CA PRO A 34 -3.49 0.69 -41.42
C PRO A 34 -3.90 2.15 -41.23
N ALA A 35 -5.21 2.38 -41.17
CA ALA A 35 -5.80 3.67 -40.85
C ALA A 35 -5.38 4.15 -39.43
N PRO A 36 -5.12 5.46 -39.22
CA PRO A 36 -4.76 5.99 -37.92
C PRO A 36 -6.03 6.14 -37.07
N GLY A 37 -6.23 5.24 -36.11
CA GLY A 37 -7.32 5.41 -35.14
C GLY A 37 -7.96 4.13 -34.65
N ALA A 38 -7.23 3.35 -33.87
CA ALA A 38 -7.83 2.51 -32.84
C ALA A 38 -6.89 2.54 -31.63
N PRO A 39 -7.34 2.95 -30.42
CA PRO A 39 -6.60 2.67 -29.21
C PRO A 39 -6.64 1.14 -29.05
N GLY A 40 -5.63 0.46 -29.58
CA GLY A 40 -5.41 -0.94 -29.30
C GLY A 40 -5.31 -1.08 -27.79
N ALA A 41 -6.12 -1.97 -27.22
CA ALA A 41 -5.93 -2.41 -25.84
C ALA A 41 -4.48 -2.85 -25.71
N ALA A 42 -3.66 -2.01 -25.08
CA ALA A 42 -2.25 -2.27 -24.92
C ALA A 42 -2.13 -3.63 -24.21
N ALA A 43 -1.55 -4.61 -24.90
CA ALA A 43 -1.24 -5.89 -24.30
C ALA A 43 -0.47 -5.62 -22.99
N PRO A 44 -0.75 -6.35 -21.89
CA PRO A 44 -0.05 -6.13 -20.64
C PRO A 44 1.45 -6.29 -20.90
N SER A 45 2.19 -5.20 -20.69
CA SER A 45 3.65 -5.22 -20.83
C SER A 45 4.21 -6.29 -19.89
N ALA A 46 5.16 -7.09 -20.38
CA ALA A 46 5.82 -8.09 -19.55
C ALA A 46 6.34 -7.47 -18.26
N PRO A 47 6.26 -8.17 -17.12
CA PRO A 47 6.69 -7.65 -15.83
C PRO A 47 8.16 -7.22 -15.91
N SER A 48 8.42 -5.95 -15.63
CA SER A 48 9.78 -5.41 -15.62
C SER A 48 10.37 -5.51 -14.21
N THR A 49 11.31 -6.44 -14.04
CA THR A 49 12.07 -6.59 -12.80
C THR A 49 12.82 -5.31 -12.43
N SER A 50 13.39 -4.60 -13.41
CA SER A 50 14.11 -3.34 -13.16
C SER A 50 13.18 -2.22 -12.68
N ALA A 51 11.99 -2.08 -13.27
CA ALA A 51 10.99 -1.12 -12.80
C ALA A 51 10.47 -1.48 -11.39
N ALA A 52 10.24 -2.77 -11.13
CA ALA A 52 9.85 -3.27 -9.81
C ALA A 52 10.95 -2.98 -8.76
N ARG A 53 12.22 -3.19 -9.10
CA ARG A 53 13.35 -2.89 -8.22
C ARG A 53 13.46 -1.39 -7.93
N ALA A 54 13.36 -0.56 -8.96
CA ALA A 54 13.36 0.90 -8.79
C ALA A 54 12.18 1.40 -7.94
N ALA A 55 11.00 0.80 -8.06
CA ALA A 55 9.85 1.11 -7.20
C ALA A 55 10.12 0.71 -5.74
N TYR A 56 10.70 -0.46 -5.50
CA TYR A 56 11.10 -0.88 -4.17
C TYR A 56 12.15 0.04 -3.55
N ASP A 57 13.20 0.40 -4.29
CA ASP A 57 14.27 1.26 -3.80
C ASP A 57 13.72 2.66 -3.45
N GLN A 58 12.80 3.18 -4.26
CA GLN A 58 12.08 4.42 -3.96
C GLN A 58 11.22 4.31 -2.70
N TRP A 59 10.44 3.23 -2.55
CA TRP A 59 9.70 2.97 -1.30
C TRP A 59 10.64 2.89 -0.09
N TYR A 60 11.77 2.20 -0.23
CA TYR A 60 12.77 2.03 0.82
C TYR A 60 13.39 3.36 1.25
N ALA A 61 13.69 4.26 0.30
CA ALA A 61 14.20 5.59 0.60
C ALA A 61 13.14 6.46 1.30
N ASN A 62 11.89 6.43 0.83
CA ASN A 62 10.82 7.29 1.33
C ASN A 62 10.40 6.98 2.77
N ARG A 63 10.66 5.77 3.28
CA ARG A 63 10.33 5.39 4.67
C ARG A 63 11.36 5.88 5.69
N ALA A 64 12.56 6.27 5.26
CA ALA A 64 13.67 6.60 6.17
C ALA A 64 13.32 7.73 7.16
N PRO A 65 12.64 8.82 6.75
CA PRO A 65 12.17 9.86 7.67
C PRO A 65 11.20 9.32 8.73
N ARG A 66 10.26 8.45 8.35
CA ARG A 66 9.32 7.83 9.30
C ARG A 66 10.08 6.98 10.32
N LEU A 67 10.98 6.10 9.87
CA LEU A 67 11.75 5.25 10.79
C LEU A 67 12.60 6.07 11.78
N LYS A 68 13.16 7.21 11.34
CA LYS A 68 13.87 8.13 12.22
C LYS A 68 12.91 8.72 13.28
N ALA A 69 11.73 9.17 12.87
CA ALA A 69 10.73 9.72 13.78
C ALA A 69 10.20 8.66 14.76
N THR A 70 9.82 7.47 14.28
CA THR A 70 9.38 6.35 15.14
C THR A 70 10.45 5.97 16.16
N ARG A 71 11.74 5.92 15.78
CA ARG A 71 12.83 5.66 16.73
C ARG A 71 12.92 6.73 17.81
N ALA A 72 12.76 8.01 17.44
CA ALA A 72 12.72 9.10 18.40
C ALA A 72 11.51 8.97 19.35
N THR A 73 10.33 8.58 18.84
CA THR A 73 9.15 8.30 19.67
C THR A 73 9.43 7.18 20.67
N VAL A 74 10.02 6.07 20.21
CA VAL A 74 10.39 4.94 21.08
C VAL A 74 11.43 5.34 22.12
N GLU A 75 12.47 6.07 21.74
CA GLU A 75 13.51 6.55 22.66
C GLU A 75 12.95 7.50 23.71
N PHE A 76 12.04 8.40 23.32
CA PHE A 76 11.36 9.29 24.25
C PHE A 76 10.59 8.51 25.32
N THR A 77 9.90 7.42 24.95
CA THR A 77 9.17 6.55 25.90
C THR A 77 10.07 5.66 26.77
N LYS A 78 11.38 5.65 26.54
CA LYS A 78 12.34 5.00 27.45
C LYS A 78 12.80 5.93 28.56
N ASN A 79 12.64 7.24 28.40
CA ASN A 79 12.95 8.20 29.46
C ASN A 79 11.94 8.04 30.61
N PRO A 80 12.37 7.73 31.84
CA PRO A 80 11.44 7.58 32.98
C PRO A 80 10.71 8.87 33.36
N GLN A 81 11.20 10.03 32.92
CA GLN A 81 10.58 11.35 33.13
C GLN A 81 9.75 11.83 31.92
N TRP A 82 9.42 10.92 30.99
CA TRP A 82 8.62 11.28 29.83
C TRP A 82 7.27 11.85 30.24
N ASN A 83 6.77 12.83 29.49
CA ASN A 83 5.46 13.41 29.71
C ASN A 83 4.81 13.75 28.36
N TRP A 84 3.50 14.01 28.40
CA TRP A 84 2.72 14.34 27.22
C TRP A 84 3.14 15.65 26.54
N ALA A 85 3.66 16.63 27.29
CA ALA A 85 4.12 17.88 26.72
C ALA A 85 5.36 17.68 25.84
N GLY A 86 6.30 16.83 26.27
CA GLY A 86 7.53 16.54 25.55
C GLY A 86 7.38 15.53 24.41
N ILE A 87 6.47 14.55 24.50
CA ILE A 87 6.26 13.57 23.42
C ILE A 87 5.42 14.16 22.26
N GLY A 88 4.61 15.18 22.52
CA GLY A 88 3.72 15.81 21.53
C GLY A 88 4.44 16.23 20.24
N PRO A 89 5.52 17.04 20.30
CA PRO A 89 6.30 17.41 19.12
C PRO A 89 6.91 16.21 18.37
N VAL A 90 7.24 15.12 19.07
CA VAL A 90 7.81 13.91 18.47
C VAL A 90 6.75 13.14 17.68
N ILE A 91 5.54 13.00 18.25
CA ILE A 91 4.38 12.43 17.55
C ILE A 91 4.02 13.27 16.32
N ASP A 92 4.05 14.60 16.44
CA ASP A 92 3.77 15.52 15.33
C ASP A 92 4.78 15.35 14.18
N ALA A 93 6.07 15.18 14.50
CA ALA A 93 7.10 14.88 13.52
C ALA A 93 6.88 13.52 12.84
N GLU A 94 6.47 12.50 13.59
CA GLU A 94 6.13 11.18 13.05
C GLU A 94 4.91 11.23 12.13
N GLN A 95 3.86 11.96 12.50
CA GLN A 95 2.68 12.17 11.65
C GLN A 95 3.04 12.88 10.34
N ASN A 96 3.89 13.90 10.39
CA ASN A 96 4.34 14.61 9.20
C ASN A 96 5.18 13.71 8.28
N ALA A 97 6.02 12.85 8.84
CA ALA A 97 6.78 11.86 8.08
C ALA A 97 5.85 10.83 7.41
N ILE A 98 4.84 10.33 8.12
CA ILE A 98 3.83 9.41 7.58
C ILE A 98 3.01 10.08 6.46
N ALA A 99 2.59 11.32 6.65
CA ALA A 99 1.83 12.07 5.65
C ALA A 99 2.67 12.26 4.36
N THR A 100 3.96 12.54 4.50
CA THR A 100 4.89 12.64 3.37
C THR A 100 5.02 11.31 2.65
N GLU A 101 5.22 10.21 3.38
CA GLU A 101 5.31 8.87 2.80
C GLU A 101 4.02 8.50 2.04
N LEU A 102 2.85 8.75 2.64
CA LEU A 102 1.54 8.52 2.01
C LEU A 102 1.34 9.31 0.71
N ARG A 103 1.85 10.55 0.61
CA ARG A 103 1.79 11.32 -0.65
C ARG A 103 2.66 10.73 -1.75
N THR A 104 3.78 10.11 -1.40
CA THR A 104 4.71 9.52 -2.40
C THR A 104 4.29 8.12 -2.87
N LEU A 105 3.56 7.37 -2.02
CA LEU A 105 3.21 5.97 -2.28
C LEU A 105 2.42 5.74 -3.59
N PRO A 106 1.43 6.55 -3.98
CA PRO A 106 0.72 6.37 -5.25
C PRO A 106 1.65 6.36 -6.47
N GLY A 107 2.66 7.24 -6.50
CA GLY A 107 3.66 7.27 -7.56
C GLY A 107 4.50 5.99 -7.61
N THR A 108 4.88 5.47 -6.43
CA THR A 108 5.62 4.20 -6.32
C THR A 108 4.77 2.99 -6.74
N ILE A 109 3.48 2.97 -6.39
CA ILE A 109 2.53 1.94 -6.80
C ILE A 109 2.36 1.94 -8.32
N ASN A 110 2.24 3.12 -8.94
CA ASN A 110 2.13 3.25 -10.40
C ASN A 110 3.40 2.76 -11.10
N ARG A 111 4.59 3.03 -10.55
CA ARG A 111 5.86 2.50 -11.07
C ARG A 111 5.95 0.98 -10.98
N ALA A 112 5.37 0.39 -9.94
CA ALA A 112 5.28 -1.06 -9.76
C ALA A 112 4.12 -1.72 -10.54
N ALA A 113 3.36 -0.99 -11.37
CA ALA A 113 2.13 -1.49 -11.98
C ALA A 113 2.32 -2.74 -12.87
N SER A 114 3.47 -2.85 -13.53
CA SER A 114 3.84 -4.04 -14.33
C SER A 114 4.17 -5.27 -13.48
N HIS A 115 4.28 -5.13 -12.16
CA HIS A 115 4.58 -6.22 -11.22
C HIS A 115 3.45 -6.37 -10.18
N PRO A 116 2.35 -7.10 -10.50
CA PRO A 116 1.11 -7.11 -9.70
C PRO A 116 1.30 -7.47 -8.23
N ARG A 117 2.18 -8.44 -7.93
CA ARG A 117 2.49 -8.86 -6.56
C ARG A 117 3.08 -7.73 -5.72
N LEU A 118 3.96 -6.91 -6.33
CA LEU A 118 4.60 -5.78 -5.65
C LEU A 118 3.60 -4.62 -5.50
N ALA A 119 2.87 -4.30 -6.56
CA ALA A 119 1.83 -3.27 -6.52
C ALA A 119 0.77 -3.55 -5.45
N ASN A 120 0.31 -4.81 -5.34
CA ASN A 120 -0.65 -5.23 -4.31
C ASN A 120 -0.07 -5.12 -2.90
N ALA A 121 1.18 -5.53 -2.70
CA ALA A 121 1.85 -5.39 -1.41
C ALA A 121 2.05 -3.92 -1.01
N LEU A 122 2.36 -3.02 -1.96
CA LEU A 122 2.47 -1.58 -1.72
C LEU A 122 1.11 -0.95 -1.35
N ARG A 123 0.01 -1.38 -1.99
CA ARG A 123 -1.35 -0.96 -1.60
C ARG A 123 -1.73 -1.46 -0.20
N ALA A 124 -1.40 -2.71 0.13
CA ALA A 124 -1.61 -3.24 1.47
C ALA A 124 -0.81 -2.45 2.52
N TYR A 125 0.46 -2.14 2.22
CA TYR A 125 1.29 -1.28 3.05
C TYR A 125 0.68 0.11 3.23
N GLN A 126 0.20 0.74 2.15
CA GLN A 126 -0.48 2.05 2.21
C GLN A 126 -1.71 2.03 3.14
N ALA A 127 -2.52 0.97 3.07
CA ALA A 127 -3.68 0.79 3.95
C ALA A 127 -3.25 0.70 5.42
N ARG A 128 -2.22 -0.10 5.74
CA ARG A 128 -1.68 -0.20 7.11
C ARG A 128 -1.06 1.11 7.59
N LEU A 129 -0.36 1.83 6.72
CA LEU A 129 0.21 3.13 7.06
C LEU A 129 -0.87 4.17 7.37
N THR A 130 -2.01 4.10 6.66
CA THR A 130 -3.19 4.92 6.96
C THR A 130 -3.82 4.54 8.30
N GLU A 131 -3.94 3.25 8.61
CA GLU A 131 -4.40 2.78 9.92
C GLU A 131 -3.50 3.30 11.05
N TYR A 132 -2.18 3.24 10.86
CA TYR A 132 -1.22 3.75 11.83
C TYR A 132 -1.34 5.26 12.04
N SER A 133 -1.47 6.03 10.95
CA SER A 133 -1.73 7.48 11.04
C SER A 133 -2.99 7.80 11.83
N ARG A 134 -4.08 7.03 11.64
CA ARG A 134 -5.32 7.19 12.42
C ARG A 134 -5.12 6.85 13.90
N ALA A 135 -4.36 5.80 14.21
CA ALA A 135 -4.04 5.44 15.59
C ALA A 135 -3.28 6.57 16.30
N LEU A 136 -2.25 7.15 15.65
CA LEU A 136 -1.52 8.29 16.21
C LEU A 136 -2.42 9.51 16.44
N ASN A 137 -3.40 9.75 15.56
CA ASN A 137 -4.38 10.83 15.76
C ASN A 137 -5.30 10.56 16.95
N ALA A 138 -5.72 9.31 17.15
CA ALA A 138 -6.51 8.94 18.33
C ALA A 138 -5.71 9.11 19.63
N ASP A 139 -4.43 8.69 19.63
CA ASP A 139 -3.53 8.89 20.76
C ASP A 139 -3.31 10.38 21.06
N ARG A 140 -3.17 11.21 20.01
CA ARG A 140 -3.09 12.68 20.14
C ARG A 140 -4.38 13.27 20.71
N ALA A 141 -5.55 12.79 20.30
CA ALA A 141 -6.84 13.27 20.81
C ALA A 141 -7.09 12.87 22.27
N ALA A 142 -6.51 11.76 22.74
CA ALA A 142 -6.55 11.36 24.14
C ALA A 142 -5.67 12.23 25.05
N ARG A 143 -4.79 13.08 24.48
CA ARG A 143 -3.93 14.02 25.22
C ARG A 143 -4.79 15.01 26.01
N GLY A 144 -4.64 14.99 27.34
CA GLY A 144 -5.40 15.86 28.25
C GLY A 144 -6.67 15.23 28.82
N THR A 145 -6.95 13.97 28.50
CA THR A 145 -7.98 13.18 29.19
C THR A 145 -7.35 12.34 30.30
N GLU A 146 -8.14 11.86 31.26
CA GLU A 146 -7.68 10.88 32.27
C GLU A 146 -7.20 9.55 31.66
N ARG A 147 -7.44 9.33 30.35
CA ARG A 147 -7.01 8.17 29.57
C ARG A 147 -5.73 8.43 28.77
N ALA A 148 -4.88 9.37 29.22
CA ALA A 148 -3.61 9.69 28.57
C ALA A 148 -2.56 8.58 28.80
N THR A 149 -2.89 7.36 28.37
CA THR A 149 -2.07 6.16 28.45
C THR A 149 -1.50 5.90 27.07
N TRP A 150 -0.41 6.58 26.72
CA TRP A 150 0.33 6.25 25.50
C TRP A 150 0.73 4.77 25.60
N THR A 151 0.17 3.93 24.75
CA THR A 151 0.44 2.50 24.83
C THR A 151 1.80 2.25 24.18
N ARG A 152 2.75 1.73 24.96
CA ARG A 152 4.13 1.45 24.50
C ARG A 152 4.18 0.54 23.27
N SER A 153 3.13 -0.24 23.05
CA SER A 153 2.87 -1.06 21.88
C SER A 153 1.66 -0.50 21.13
N ASN A 154 1.85 -0.09 19.88
CA ASN A 154 0.75 0.30 19.00
C ASN A 154 0.53 -0.85 18.00
N PRO A 155 -0.57 -1.61 18.07
CA PRO A 155 -0.81 -2.74 17.18
C PRO A 155 -0.94 -2.32 15.70
N ALA A 156 -1.21 -1.05 15.41
CA ALA A 156 -1.18 -0.54 14.03
C ALA A 156 0.26 -0.36 13.51
N TYR A 157 1.22 -0.02 14.38
CA TYR A 157 2.64 0.00 14.02
C TYR A 157 3.16 -1.40 13.67
N ASP A 158 2.77 -2.42 14.44
CA ASP A 158 3.16 -3.81 14.16
C ASP A 158 2.66 -4.27 12.79
N ARG A 159 1.40 -3.95 12.44
CA ARG A 159 0.85 -4.26 11.10
C ARG A 159 1.58 -3.55 9.96
N VAL A 160 2.04 -2.30 10.16
CA VAL A 160 2.88 -1.60 9.18
C VAL A 160 4.23 -2.29 9.03
N THR A 161 4.80 -2.77 10.13
CA THR A 161 6.05 -3.52 10.15
C THR A 161 5.92 -4.85 9.41
N ASP A 162 4.84 -5.60 9.64
CA ASP A 162 4.55 -6.84 8.92
C ASP A 162 4.38 -6.62 7.41
N ALA A 163 3.63 -5.57 7.03
CA ALA A 163 3.49 -5.19 5.62
C ALA A 163 4.83 -4.78 4.99
N SER A 164 5.73 -4.14 5.75
CA SER A 164 7.09 -3.83 5.29
C SER A 164 7.93 -5.08 5.08
N ASN A 165 7.81 -6.06 5.98
CA ASN A 165 8.52 -7.35 5.88
C ASN A 165 8.03 -8.15 4.67
N ALA A 166 6.73 -8.12 4.37
CA ALA A 166 6.17 -8.74 3.16
C ALA A 166 6.75 -8.11 1.89
N LEU A 167 6.88 -6.78 1.85
CA LEU A 167 7.54 -6.07 0.73
C LEU A 167 9.01 -6.48 0.58
N HIS A 168 9.75 -6.58 1.69
CA HIS A 168 11.12 -7.08 1.69
C HIS A 168 11.23 -8.50 1.14
N ALA A 169 10.32 -9.40 1.53
CA ALA A 169 10.32 -10.78 1.05
C ALA A 169 10.10 -10.84 -0.47
N ILE A 170 9.18 -10.04 -1.01
CA ILE A 170 8.93 -9.94 -2.46
C ILE A 170 10.17 -9.41 -3.19
N CYS A 171 10.85 -8.41 -2.62
CA CYS A 171 11.96 -7.75 -3.31
C CYS A 171 13.27 -8.55 -3.30
N ARG A 172 13.37 -9.57 -2.44
CA ARG A 172 14.44 -10.58 -2.52
C ARG A 172 14.26 -11.54 -3.69
N THR A 173 13.06 -11.61 -4.28
CA THR A 173 12.75 -12.47 -5.43
C THR A 173 12.63 -11.71 -6.75
N LEU A 174 12.90 -10.39 -6.74
CA LEU A 174 13.03 -9.56 -7.92
C LEU A 174 14.46 -9.68 -8.45
#